data_AF-A0A928VEB0-F1
#
_entry.id   AF-A0A928VEB0-F1
#
_cell.length_a   1.000
_cell.length_b   1.000
_cell.length_c   1.000
_cell.angle_alpha   90.00
_cell.angle_beta   90.00
_cell.angle_gamma   90.00
#
_symmetry.space_group_name_H-M   'P 1'
#
loop_
_entity.id
_entity.type
_entity.pdbx_description
1 polymer ?
#
loop_
_entity_poly.entity_id
_entity_poly.type
_entity_poly.pdbx_seq_one_letter_code
_entity_poly.pdbx_strand_id
1 'polypeptide(L)'
;MTQTKRRFTSIEEYLEYDDGTNTRYELVNGELVELPAESPQNLIIATFLLVQFALLGIPTYRLGVKQQIAVNSAEVTAREPDFIVHSET
;
A
#
# COMPACT_ATOMS: atom_id res chain seq x y z
N MET A 1 12.48 29.98 -0.09
CA MET A 1 13.44 28.85 -0.12
C MET A 1 12.64 27.60 -0.45
N THR A 2 12.88 26.98 -1.60
CA THR A 2 12.18 25.74 -1.98
C THR A 2 12.89 24.59 -1.28
N GLN A 3 12.35 24.11 -0.17
CA GLN A 3 12.91 22.94 0.51
C GLN A 3 12.75 21.75 -0.44
N THR A 4 13.87 21.16 -0.86
CA THR A 4 13.85 19.96 -1.69
C THR A 4 13.33 18.82 -0.83
N LYS A 5 12.24 18.18 -1.25
CA LYS A 5 11.67 17.01 -0.57
C LYS A 5 12.78 15.95 -0.43
N ARG A 6 12.94 15.39 0.78
CA ARG A 6 13.86 14.26 1.02
C ARG A 6 13.53 13.15 0.03
N ARG A 7 14.56 12.62 -0.65
CA ARG A 7 14.42 11.47 -1.55
C ARG A 7 15.04 10.24 -0.89
N PHE A 8 14.21 9.24 -0.67
CA PHE A 8 14.58 7.94 -0.12
C PHE A 8 15.28 7.12 -1.19
N THR A 9 16.33 6.42 -0.78
CA THR A 9 17.20 5.65 -1.69
C THR A 9 17.03 4.14 -1.56
N SER A 10 16.33 3.68 -0.51
CA SER A 10 16.01 2.28 -0.29
C SER A 10 14.69 2.09 0.46
N ILE A 11 14.18 0.85 0.49
CA ILE A 11 12.97 0.51 1.24
C ILE A 11 13.24 0.49 2.75
N GLU A 12 14.44 0.11 3.18
CA GLU A 12 14.87 0.09 4.57
C GLU A 12 14.84 1.49 5.18
N GLU A 13 15.34 2.50 4.44
CA GLU A 13 15.28 3.91 4.87
C GLU A 13 13.84 4.38 5.11
N TYR A 14 12.90 3.87 4.30
CA TYR A 14 11.48 4.15 4.43
C TYR A 14 10.83 3.39 5.59
N LEU A 15 11.19 2.12 5.82
CA LEU A 15 10.66 1.33 6.94
C LEU A 15 11.12 1.87 8.31
N GLU A 16 12.27 2.54 8.37
CA GLU A 16 12.78 3.21 9.56
C GLU A 16 12.26 4.65 9.72
N TYR A 17 11.51 5.17 8.75
CA TYR A 17 11.01 6.55 8.78
C TYR A 17 9.85 6.73 9.74
N ASP A 18 10.00 7.70 10.64
CA ASP A 18 8.94 8.20 11.52
C ASP A 18 9.07 9.72 11.62
N ASP A 19 7.99 10.44 11.34
CA ASP A 19 7.90 11.90 11.47
C ASP A 19 7.19 12.34 12.75
N GLY A 20 6.80 11.39 13.60
CA GLY A 20 6.09 11.61 14.86
C GLY A 20 4.61 11.98 14.69
N THR A 21 4.07 11.95 13.46
CA THR A 21 2.69 12.34 13.17
C THR A 21 1.74 11.16 13.02
N ASN A 22 2.27 9.93 13.00
CA ASN A 22 1.52 8.70 12.71
C ASN A 22 0.82 8.73 11.33
N THR A 23 1.24 9.62 10.43
CA THR A 23 0.80 9.66 9.04
C THR A 23 1.34 8.44 8.29
N ARG A 24 0.50 7.85 7.45
CA ARG A 24 0.90 6.72 6.61
C ARG A 24 1.30 7.20 5.22
N TYR A 25 2.30 6.55 4.64
CA TYR A 25 2.87 6.94 3.37
C TYR A 25 3.09 5.73 2.46
N GLU A 26 2.96 5.91 1.16
CA GLU A 26 3.54 5.02 0.15
C GLU A 26 4.90 5.55 -0.32
N LEU A 27 5.79 4.66 -0.76
CA LEU A 27 7.07 5.05 -1.35
C LEU A 27 7.01 4.93 -2.88
N VAL A 28 6.98 6.09 -3.54
CA VAL A 28 6.86 6.21 -5.00
C VAL A 28 8.02 7.07 -5.53
N ASN A 29 8.89 6.48 -6.35
CA ASN A 29 10.05 7.11 -6.97
C ASN A 29 11.06 7.73 -5.99
N GLY A 30 11.13 7.18 -4.78
CA GLY A 30 11.92 7.71 -3.68
C GLY A 30 11.23 8.84 -2.91
N GLU A 31 9.96 9.13 -3.18
CA GLU A 31 9.18 10.16 -2.47
C GLU A 31 8.08 9.54 -1.61
N LEU A 32 7.85 10.14 -0.45
CA LEU A 32 6.69 9.83 0.38
C LEU A 32 5.44 10.46 -0.22
N VAL A 33 4.46 9.61 -0.47
CA VAL A 33 3.10 10.00 -0.86
C VAL A 33 2.19 9.69 0.31
N GLU A 34 1.64 10.72 0.93
CA GLU A 34 0.72 10.59 2.06
C GLU A 34 -0.54 9.84 1.63
N LEU A 35 -0.92 8.83 2.42
CA LEU A 35 -2.18 8.14 2.24
C LEU A 35 -3.31 9.00 2.81
N PRO A 36 -4.34 9.31 2.01
CA PRO A 36 -5.49 10.04 2.53
C PRO A 36 -6.21 9.22 3.60
N ALA A 37 -7.07 9.90 4.37
CA ALA A 37 -7.99 9.22 5.27
C ALA A 37 -8.87 8.21 4.51
N GLU A 38 -9.25 7.14 5.19
CA GLU A 38 -10.08 6.08 4.62
C GLU A 38 -11.41 6.63 4.07
N SER A 39 -11.77 6.20 2.86
CA SER A 39 -13.05 6.54 2.25
C SER A 39 -14.07 5.42 2.49
N PRO A 40 -15.28 5.73 3.01
CA PRO A 40 -16.36 4.74 3.11
C PRO A 40 -16.72 4.10 1.76
N GLN A 41 -16.63 4.87 0.65
CA GLN A 41 -16.88 4.34 -0.69
C GLN A 41 -15.80 3.33 -1.10
N ASN A 42 -14.52 3.62 -0.84
CA ASN A 42 -13.43 2.69 -1.14
C ASN A 42 -13.57 1.39 -0.33
N LEU A 43 -13.96 1.49 0.95
CA LEU A 43 -14.22 0.32 1.78
C LEU A 43 -15.34 -0.57 1.21
N ILE A 44 -16.42 0.04 0.70
CA ILE A 44 -17.51 -0.71 0.06
C ILE A 44 -17.00 -1.43 -1.19
N ILE A 45 -16.21 -0.75 -2.04
CA ILE A 45 -15.65 -1.33 -3.26
C ILE A 45 -14.69 -2.47 -2.93
N ALA A 46 -13.75 -2.27 -2.00
CA ALA A 46 -12.81 -3.30 -1.56
C ALA A 46 -13.52 -4.53 -1.00
N THR A 47 -14.57 -4.32 -0.19
CA THR A 47 -15.41 -5.40 0.35
C THR A 47 -16.15 -6.16 -0.75
N PHE A 48 -16.71 -5.44 -1.71
CA PHE A 48 -17.37 -6.05 -2.86
C PHE A 48 -16.39 -6.96 -3.63
N LEU A 49 -15.19 -6.45 -3.95
CA LEU A 49 -14.16 -7.22 -4.65
C LEU A 49 -13.73 -8.46 -3.85
N LEU A 50 -13.49 -8.31 -2.54
CA LEU A 50 -13.17 -9.44 -1.65
C LEU A 50 -14.23 -10.54 -1.76
N VAL A 51 -15.51 -10.19 -1.68
CA VAL A 51 -16.62 -11.15 -1.79
C VAL A 51 -16.67 -11.78 -3.17
N GLN A 52 -16.55 -11.01 -4.25
CA GLN A 52 -16.58 -11.55 -5.61
C GLN A 52 -15.45 -12.56 -5.84
N PHE A 53 -14.22 -12.24 -5.43
CA PHE A 53 -13.08 -13.13 -5.61
C PHE A 53 -13.17 -14.39 -4.74
N ALA A 54 -13.72 -14.30 -3.53
CA ALA A 54 -14.03 -15.47 -2.73
C ALA A 54 -15.09 -16.37 -3.40
N LEU A 55 -16.15 -15.79 -3.98
CA LEU A 55 -17.18 -16.53 -4.71
C LEU A 55 -16.67 -17.18 -6.00
N LEU A 56 -15.62 -16.62 -6.62
CA LEU A 56 -14.90 -17.25 -7.73
C LEU A 56 -14.07 -18.48 -7.31
N GLY A 57 -14.04 -18.80 -6.02
CA GLY A 57 -13.34 -19.97 -5.49
C GLY A 57 -11.89 -19.71 -5.14
N ILE A 58 -11.44 -18.45 -5.12
CA ILE A 58 -10.09 -18.12 -4.64
C ILE A 58 -10.07 -18.32 -3.11
N PRO A 59 -9.15 -19.14 -2.58
CA PRO A 59 -9.07 -19.38 -1.15
C PRO A 59 -8.87 -18.07 -0.38
N THR A 60 -9.59 -17.90 0.73
CA THR A 60 -9.58 -16.66 1.52
C THR A 60 -8.19 -16.28 2.04
N TYR A 61 -7.31 -17.26 2.30
CA TYR A 61 -5.92 -17.00 2.70
C TYR A 61 -5.06 -16.36 1.59
N ARG A 62 -5.55 -16.29 0.35
CA ARG A 62 -4.92 -15.59 -0.78
C ARG A 62 -5.53 -14.21 -1.04
N LEU A 63 -6.52 -13.81 -0.26
CA LEU A 63 -7.19 -12.51 -0.38
C LEU A 63 -6.77 -11.61 0.78
N GLY A 64 -6.19 -10.45 0.46
CA GLY A 64 -5.70 -9.47 1.43
C GLY A 64 -6.44 -8.13 1.30
N VAL A 65 -6.53 -7.39 2.40
CA VAL A 65 -7.09 -6.02 2.44
C VAL A 65 -6.20 -5.14 3.31
N LYS A 66 -5.92 -3.91 2.87
CA LYS A 66 -5.18 -2.88 3.64
C LYS A 66 -3.85 -3.37 4.23
N GLN A 67 -3.16 -4.23 3.50
CA GLN A 67 -1.84 -4.72 3.88
C GLN A 67 -0.79 -3.88 3.17
N GLN A 68 0.21 -3.46 3.90
CA GLN A 68 1.40 -2.86 3.30
C GLN A 68 2.23 -3.97 2.65
N ILE A 69 2.64 -3.75 1.41
CA ILE A 69 3.46 -4.68 0.65
C ILE A 69 4.72 -3.98 0.12
N ALA A 70 5.83 -4.69 0.18
CA ALA A 70 7.02 -4.37 -0.59
C ALA A 70 6.83 -4.88 -2.01
N VAL A 71 7.16 -4.05 -3.00
CA VAL A 71 7.11 -4.41 -4.42
C VAL A 71 8.49 -4.25 -5.03
N ASN A 72 8.93 -5.25 -5.79
CA ASN A 72 10.19 -5.19 -6.49
C ASN A 72 10.01 -4.40 -7.80
N SER A 73 9.97 -3.07 -7.69
CA SER A 73 9.90 -2.15 -8.82
C SER A 73 10.89 -0.99 -8.62
N ALA A 74 11.46 -0.52 -9.73
CA ALA A 74 12.38 0.62 -9.72
C ALA A 74 11.67 1.94 -9.37
N GLU A 75 10.36 2.01 -9.61
CA GLU A 75 9.57 3.23 -9.46
C GLU A 75 8.66 3.22 -8.22
N VAL A 76 8.27 2.04 -7.74
CA VAL A 76 7.36 1.91 -6.60
C VAL A 76 7.85 0.76 -5.76
N THR A 77 8.23 1.02 -4.52
CA THR A 77 8.87 0.02 -3.67
C THR A 77 8.04 -0.37 -2.45
N ALA A 78 7.11 0.49 -2.01
CA ALA A 78 6.15 0.17 -0.95
C ALA A 78 4.75 0.72 -1.27
N ARG A 79 3.72 -0.11 -1.05
CA ARG A 79 2.32 0.20 -1.32
C ARG A 79 1.41 -0.26 -0.19
N GLU A 80 0.25 0.37 -0.05
CA GLU A 80 -0.82 -0.13 0.82
C GLU A 80 -2.13 -0.29 0.01
N PRO A 81 -2.28 -1.37 -0.78
CA PRO A 81 -3.45 -1.56 -1.62
C PRO A 81 -4.74 -1.78 -0.82
N ASP A 82 -5.87 -1.32 -1.39
CA ASP A 82 -7.20 -1.56 -0.82
C ASP A 82 -7.60 -3.05 -0.84
N PHE A 83 -7.16 -3.79 -1.86
CA PHE A 83 -7.42 -5.22 -2.05
C PHE A 83 -6.25 -5.91 -2.77
N ILE A 84 -5.92 -7.12 -2.35
CA ILE A 84 -4.79 -7.92 -2.84
C ILE A 84 -5.28 -9.34 -3.16
N VAL A 85 -4.77 -9.89 -4.26
CA VAL A 85 -4.93 -11.30 -4.61
C VAL A 85 -3.54 -11.90 -4.79
N HIS A 86 -3.19 -12.87 -3.95
CA HIS A 86 -1.92 -13.57 -4.05
C HIS A 86 -1.99 -14.70 -5.07
N SER A 87 -0.93 -14.89 -5.86
CA SER A 87 -0.76 -16.06 -6.73
C SER A 87 -0.51 -17.33 -5.89
N GLU A 88 -0.43 -18.48 -6.55
CA GLU A 88 0.08 -19.70 -5.92
C GLU A 88 1.59 -19.55 -5.72
N THR A 89 2.11 -20.18 -4.66
CA THR A 89 3.55 -20.34 -4.41
C THR A 89 4.14 -21.44 -5.27
#